data_AF-A0A0G1B3R6-F1
#
_entry.id   AF-A0A0G1B3R6-F1
#
_cell.length_a   1.000
_cell.length_b   1.000
_cell.length_c   1.000
_cell.angle_alpha   90.00
_cell.angle_beta   90.00
_cell.angle_gamma   90.00
#
_symmetry.space_group_name_H-M   'P 1'
#
loop_
_entity.id
_entity.type
_entity.pdbx_description
1 polymer ?
#
loop_
_entity_poly.entity_id
_entity_poly.type
_entity_poly.pdbx_seq_one_letter_code
_entity_poly.pdbx_strand_id
1 'polypeptide(L)'
;MFVLSADTWVKQKNLLDLSLKDTDINDIGLGRIIANVPSLQKLNLDGCKNIDFQSTAILDVDVWKKQKNLTDLSLKNTLINEDGLYRIVSSVPSLQKLDFDDCVNILQKIRADYSNKENLNLNALKNALEEEIKKIENLFPDFSKALSRVVAD
;
A
#
# COMPACT_ATOMS: atom_id res chain seq x y z
N MET A 1 4.95 20.88 10.08
CA MET A 1 3.94 20.98 8.99
C MET A 1 2.65 20.32 9.51
N PHE A 2 1.48 20.92 9.26
CA PHE A 2 0.24 20.66 10.00
C PHE A 2 -0.24 19.20 9.91
N VAL A 3 -0.05 18.40 10.97
CA VAL A 3 -0.83 17.17 11.17
C VAL A 3 -2.23 17.64 11.57
N LEU A 4 -3.15 17.68 10.60
CA LEU A 4 -4.56 18.03 10.85
C LEU A 4 -5.08 17.18 12.02
N SER A 5 -5.64 17.84 13.05
CA SER A 5 -6.13 17.16 14.25
C SER A 5 -7.23 16.16 13.87
N ALA A 6 -7.40 15.10 14.67
CA ALA A 6 -8.40 14.05 14.41
C ALA A 6 -9.82 14.61 14.18
N ASP A 7 -10.15 15.72 14.85
CA ASP A 7 -11.43 16.42 14.73
C ASP A 7 -11.74 16.93 13.32
N THR A 8 -10.70 17.12 12.50
CA THR A 8 -10.84 17.57 11.10
C THR A 8 -11.54 16.52 10.24
N TRP A 9 -11.25 15.25 10.46
CA TRP A 9 -11.70 14.16 9.60
C TRP A 9 -13.07 13.59 10.00
N VAL A 10 -13.42 13.66 11.29
CA VAL A 10 -14.73 13.21 11.82
C VAL A 10 -15.90 13.91 11.14
N LYS A 11 -15.70 15.14 10.65
CA LYS A 11 -16.74 15.93 9.97
C LYS A 11 -16.90 15.58 8.49
N GLN A 12 -15.96 14.84 7.89
CA GLN A 12 -15.90 14.60 6.44
C GLN A 12 -16.66 13.33 6.02
N LYS A 13 -17.95 13.26 6.33
CA LYS A 13 -18.77 12.06 6.07
C LYS A 13 -19.12 11.81 4.59
N ASN A 14 -18.92 12.81 3.73
CA ASN A 14 -19.27 12.77 2.31
C ASN A 14 -18.06 12.90 1.39
N LEU A 15 -16.83 12.84 1.95
CA LEU A 15 -15.63 12.95 1.15
C LEU A 15 -15.44 11.62 0.39
N LEU A 16 -15.51 11.69 -0.94
CA LEU A 16 -15.39 10.53 -1.83
C LEU A 16 -13.99 10.41 -2.40
N ASP A 17 -13.40 11.54 -2.80
CA ASP A 17 -12.09 11.58 -3.45
C ASP A 17 -11.14 12.42 -2.60
N LEU A 18 -10.00 11.85 -2.20
CA LEU A 18 -8.97 12.53 -1.44
C LEU A 18 -7.59 12.28 -2.06
N SER A 19 -6.86 13.37 -2.32
CA SER A 19 -5.45 13.32 -2.69
C SER A 19 -4.60 13.96 -1.60
N LEU A 20 -3.59 13.23 -1.15
CA LEU A 20 -2.54 13.67 -0.24
C LEU A 20 -1.17 13.57 -0.91
N LYS A 21 -1.15 13.57 -2.24
CA LYS A 21 0.07 13.39 -3.04
C LYS A 21 1.17 14.35 -2.59
N ASP A 22 2.38 13.81 -2.45
CA ASP A 22 3.60 14.52 -2.08
C ASP A 22 3.47 15.34 -0.76
N THR A 23 2.61 14.90 0.16
CA THR A 23 2.47 15.52 1.49
C THR A 23 3.29 14.80 2.57
N ASP A 24 3.51 15.48 3.69
CA ASP A 24 4.17 14.94 4.89
C ASP A 24 3.26 14.01 5.74
N ILE A 25 2.20 13.45 5.15
CA ILE A 25 1.31 12.53 5.88
C ILE A 25 2.10 11.32 6.41
N ASN A 26 1.88 10.98 7.67
CA ASN A 26 2.44 9.80 8.30
C ASN A 26 1.36 8.74 8.58
N ASP A 27 1.79 7.60 9.10
CA ASP A 27 0.95 6.46 9.48
C ASP A 27 -0.17 6.83 10.46
N ILE A 28 0.12 7.67 11.47
CA ILE A 28 -0.89 8.13 12.44
C ILE A 28 -1.95 8.99 11.75
N GLY A 29 -1.52 9.92 10.90
CA GLY A 29 -2.42 10.79 10.16
C GLY A 29 -3.31 10.01 9.19
N LEU A 30 -2.72 9.10 8.42
CA LEU A 30 -3.45 8.23 7.51
C LEU A 30 -4.42 7.32 8.28
N GLY A 31 -4.00 6.70 9.37
CA GLY A 31 -4.88 5.87 10.22
C GLY A 31 -6.12 6.64 10.71
N ARG A 32 -5.95 7.91 11.08
CA ARG A 32 -7.09 8.79 11.44
C ARG A 32 -8.03 9.04 10.28
N ILE A 33 -7.52 9.26 9.07
CA ILE A 33 -8.33 9.46 7.87
C ILE A 33 -9.14 8.21 7.57
N ILE A 34 -8.46 7.07 7.44
CA ILE A 34 -9.09 5.79 7.11
C ILE A 34 -10.15 5.41 8.15
N ALA A 35 -9.90 5.67 9.44
CA ALA A 35 -10.84 5.35 10.51
C ALA A 35 -12.10 6.24 10.54
N ASN A 36 -12.03 7.47 10.02
CA ASN A 36 -13.09 8.48 10.17
C ASN A 36 -13.79 8.88 8.86
N VAL A 37 -13.25 8.50 7.70
CA VAL A 37 -13.78 8.85 6.38
C VAL A 37 -14.16 7.59 5.58
N PRO A 38 -15.16 6.79 6.02
CA PRO A 38 -15.52 5.52 5.37
C PRO A 38 -16.22 5.68 4.01
N SER A 39 -16.51 6.93 3.60
CA SER A 39 -17.14 7.25 2.33
C SER A 39 -16.16 7.29 1.16
N LEU A 40 -14.84 7.20 1.41
CA LEU A 40 -13.85 7.31 0.36
C LEU A 40 -14.05 6.24 -0.72
N GLN A 41 -14.00 6.70 -1.96
CA GLN A 41 -13.97 5.91 -3.19
C GLN A 41 -12.59 5.97 -3.83
N LYS A 42 -11.92 7.12 -3.74
CA LYS A 42 -10.57 7.29 -4.28
C LYS A 42 -9.63 7.91 -3.26
N LEU A 43 -8.46 7.31 -3.10
CA LEU A 43 -7.40 7.80 -2.26
C LEU A 43 -6.07 7.82 -3.02
N ASN A 44 -5.43 8.98 -3.13
CA ASN A 44 -4.10 9.12 -3.70
C ASN A 44 -3.09 9.50 -2.60
N LEU A 45 -2.11 8.62 -2.40
CA LEU A 45 -0.98 8.75 -1.47
C LEU A 45 0.37 8.77 -2.21
N ASP A 46 0.39 9.11 -3.49
CA ASP A 46 1.62 9.10 -4.30
C ASP A 46 2.70 9.95 -3.64
N GLY A 47 3.92 9.44 -3.58
CA GLY A 47 5.06 10.16 -3.02
C GLY A 47 5.02 10.37 -1.49
N CYS A 48 4.03 9.84 -0.78
CA CYS A 48 3.91 9.95 0.68
C CYS A 48 4.90 9.00 1.39
N LYS A 49 6.17 9.41 1.50
CA LYS A 49 7.26 8.58 2.03
C LYS A 49 7.35 8.53 3.56
N ASN A 50 6.58 9.33 4.27
CA ASN A 50 6.57 9.36 5.74
C ASN A 50 5.58 8.36 6.37
N ILE A 51 4.88 7.56 5.55
CA ILE A 51 3.95 6.53 6.04
C ILE A 51 4.75 5.28 6.41
N ASP A 52 4.74 4.93 7.70
CA ASP A 52 5.19 3.63 8.17
C ASP A 52 4.07 2.59 7.98
N PHE A 53 4.18 1.78 6.92
CA PHE A 53 3.24 0.69 6.62
C PHE A 53 3.36 -0.52 7.58
N GLN A 54 4.28 -0.48 8.55
CA GLN A 54 4.40 -1.46 9.64
C GLN A 54 3.88 -0.93 10.98
N SER A 55 3.40 0.31 11.03
CA SER A 55 2.82 0.90 12.23
C SER A 55 1.49 0.26 12.60
N THR A 56 1.21 0.13 13.90
CA THR A 56 -0.10 -0.33 14.41
C THR A 56 -1.25 0.57 13.98
N ALA A 57 -1.00 1.85 13.65
CA ALA A 57 -2.01 2.78 13.15
C ALA A 57 -2.54 2.40 11.75
N ILE A 58 -1.77 1.63 10.98
CA ILE A 58 -2.07 1.17 9.62
C ILE A 58 -2.30 -0.33 9.56
N LEU A 59 -1.56 -1.10 10.38
CA LEU A 59 -1.59 -2.57 10.40
C LEU A 59 -2.82 -3.16 11.11
N ASP A 60 -3.53 -2.36 11.90
CA ASP A 60 -4.79 -2.82 12.48
C ASP A 60 -5.80 -3.09 11.36
N VAL A 61 -6.03 -4.39 11.12
CA VAL A 61 -6.90 -4.93 10.07
C VAL A 61 -8.30 -4.31 10.12
N ASP A 62 -8.75 -3.89 11.30
CA ASP A 62 -10.08 -3.29 11.46
C ASP A 62 -10.17 -1.83 10.98
N VAL A 63 -9.03 -1.16 10.77
CA VAL A 63 -8.99 0.22 10.25
C VAL A 63 -9.38 0.24 8.77
N TRP A 64 -8.76 -0.59 7.94
CA TRP A 64 -9.02 -0.64 6.50
C TRP A 64 -10.38 -1.27 6.15
N LYS A 65 -10.89 -2.21 6.95
CA LYS A 65 -12.22 -2.82 6.76
C LYS A 65 -13.38 -1.81 6.75
N LYS A 66 -13.18 -0.61 7.31
CA LYS A 66 -14.17 0.47 7.27
C LYS A 66 -14.36 1.05 5.87
N GLN A 67 -13.36 0.91 5.00
CA GLN A 67 -13.35 1.45 3.64
C GLN A 67 -14.06 0.52 2.66
N LYS A 68 -15.36 0.33 2.86
CA LYS A 68 -16.19 -0.57 2.03
C LYS A 68 -16.50 -0.02 0.64
N ASN A 69 -16.20 1.26 0.41
CA ASN A 69 -16.49 1.95 -0.84
C ASN A 69 -15.22 2.32 -1.62
N LEU A 70 -14.03 2.06 -1.06
CA LEU A 70 -12.77 2.45 -1.68
C LEU A 70 -12.52 1.55 -2.89
N THR A 71 -12.55 2.14 -4.07
CA THR A 71 -12.36 1.45 -5.36
C THR A 71 -11.01 1.76 -5.97
N ASP A 72 -10.44 2.95 -5.71
CA ASP A 72 -9.19 3.39 -6.31
C ASP A 72 -8.19 3.83 -5.22
N LEU A 73 -7.04 3.18 -5.15
CA LEU A 73 -5.94 3.54 -4.26
C LEU A 73 -4.66 3.72 -5.07
N SER A 74 -3.99 4.85 -4.89
CA SER A 74 -2.68 5.11 -5.48
C SER A 74 -1.64 5.24 -4.37
N LEU A 75 -0.59 4.44 -4.44
CA LEU A 75 0.54 4.33 -3.52
C LEU A 75 1.86 4.53 -4.26
N LYS A 76 1.84 5.09 -5.46
CA LYS A 76 3.02 5.21 -6.32
C LYS A 76 4.17 5.91 -5.57
N ASN A 77 5.39 5.40 -5.68
CA ASN A 77 6.59 6.01 -5.07
C ASN A 77 6.43 6.21 -3.54
N THR A 78 5.69 5.33 -2.86
CA THR A 78 5.66 5.25 -1.39
C THR A 78 6.66 4.22 -0.88
N LEU A 79 6.79 4.10 0.44
CA LEU A 79 7.66 3.11 1.09
C LEU A 79 6.94 1.82 1.48
N ILE A 80 5.77 1.53 0.88
CA ILE A 80 5.00 0.32 1.19
C ILE A 80 5.80 -0.96 0.91
N ASN A 81 5.67 -1.94 1.80
CA ASN A 81 6.28 -3.26 1.70
C ASN A 81 5.24 -4.35 1.41
N GLU A 82 5.70 -5.58 1.20
CA GLU A 82 4.86 -6.77 0.95
C GLU A 82 3.74 -6.96 1.98
N ASP A 83 4.08 -6.88 3.28
CA ASP A 83 3.14 -7.11 4.37
C ASP A 83 2.05 -6.03 4.42
N GLY A 84 2.43 -4.77 4.24
CA GLY A 84 1.51 -3.63 4.18
C GLY A 84 0.57 -3.73 2.99
N LEU A 85 1.10 -4.08 1.81
CA LEU A 85 0.30 -4.27 0.60
C LEU A 85 -0.72 -5.40 0.80
N TYR A 86 -0.26 -6.58 1.23
CA TYR A 86 -1.13 -7.74 1.47
C TYR A 86 -2.29 -7.40 2.43
N ARG A 87 -2.02 -6.65 3.50
CA ARG A 87 -3.04 -6.27 4.49
C ARG A 87 -4.07 -5.30 3.94
N ILE A 88 -3.65 -4.26 3.23
CA ILE A 88 -4.59 -3.30 2.62
C ILE A 88 -5.51 -4.06 1.66
N VAL A 89 -4.89 -4.85 0.78
CA VAL A 89 -5.54 -5.60 -0.28
C VAL A 89 -6.51 -6.67 0.25
N SER A 90 -6.14 -7.37 1.33
CA SER A 90 -7.03 -8.33 2.01
C SER A 90 -8.13 -7.70 2.87
N SER A 91 -7.99 -6.43 3.26
CA SER A 91 -8.93 -5.73 4.14
C SER A 91 -9.93 -4.84 3.40
N VAL A 92 -9.66 -4.52 2.12
CA VAL A 92 -10.48 -3.64 1.28
C VAL A 92 -11.01 -4.43 0.06
N PRO A 93 -12.05 -5.26 0.22
CA PRO A 93 -12.57 -6.10 -0.86
C PRO A 93 -13.25 -5.31 -2.00
N SER A 94 -13.54 -4.03 -1.79
CA SER A 94 -14.11 -3.15 -2.81
C SER A 94 -13.08 -2.60 -3.80
N LEU A 95 -11.79 -2.81 -3.55
CA LEU A 95 -10.72 -2.22 -4.32
C LEU A 95 -10.70 -2.77 -5.76
N GLN A 96 -10.74 -1.88 -6.73
CA GLN A 96 -10.76 -2.18 -8.17
C GLN A 96 -9.50 -1.67 -8.89
N LYS A 97 -8.89 -0.60 -8.38
CA LYS A 97 -7.67 0.00 -8.89
C LYS A 97 -6.69 0.23 -7.75
N LEU A 98 -5.45 -0.20 -7.96
CA LEU A 98 -4.34 -0.11 -7.05
C LEU A 98 -3.08 0.19 -7.86
N ASP A 99 -2.50 1.36 -7.65
CA ASP A 99 -1.21 1.73 -8.25
C ASP A 99 -0.14 1.72 -7.16
N PHE A 100 0.95 1.01 -7.40
CA PHE A 100 2.13 0.97 -6.53
C PHE A 100 3.42 0.97 -7.38
N ASP A 101 3.37 1.59 -8.56
CA ASP A 101 4.55 1.82 -9.38
C ASP A 101 5.63 2.54 -8.53
N ASP A 102 6.90 2.27 -8.82
CA ASP A 102 8.05 2.88 -8.13
C ASP A 102 8.11 2.61 -6.60
N CYS A 103 7.40 1.60 -6.08
CA CYS A 103 7.48 1.16 -4.69
C CYS A 103 8.64 0.18 -4.46
N VAL A 104 9.79 0.72 -4.07
CA VAL A 104 11.06 -0.04 -3.96
C VAL A 104 11.11 -1.10 -2.85
N ASN A 105 10.23 -1.02 -1.85
CA ASN A 105 10.26 -1.89 -0.66
C ASN A 105 9.40 -3.16 -0.78
N ILE A 106 8.62 -3.30 -1.85
CA ILE A 106 7.58 -4.35 -1.97
C ILE A 106 8.14 -5.76 -2.08
N LEU A 107 9.43 -5.92 -2.38
CA LEU A 107 10.13 -7.22 -2.43
C LEU A 107 11.43 -7.20 -1.60
N GLN A 108 11.55 -6.24 -0.67
CA GLN A 108 12.78 -6.05 0.09
C GLN A 108 13.15 -7.28 0.93
N LYS A 109 12.17 -7.96 1.53
CA LYS A 109 12.42 -9.15 2.34
C LYS A 109 12.93 -10.30 1.49
N ILE A 110 12.30 -10.52 0.32
CA ILE A 110 12.77 -11.51 -0.66
C ILE A 110 14.20 -11.18 -1.10
N ARG A 111 14.50 -9.91 -1.41
CA ARG A 111 15.86 -9.49 -1.76
C ARG A 111 16.86 -9.77 -0.62
N ALA A 112 16.49 -9.51 0.63
CA ALA A 112 17.34 -9.73 1.80
C ALA A 112 17.57 -11.23 2.09
N ASP A 113 16.51 -12.04 2.11
CA ASP A 113 16.57 -13.49 2.36
C ASP A 113 17.47 -14.22 1.36
N TYR A 114 17.53 -13.72 0.13
CA TYR A 114 18.30 -14.30 -0.96
C TYR A 114 19.73 -13.73 -1.06
N SER A 115 19.96 -12.48 -0.65
CA SER A 115 21.33 -11.89 -0.59
C SER A 115 22.20 -12.55 0.49
N ASN A 116 21.60 -13.14 1.52
CA ASN A 116 22.30 -13.79 2.62
C ASN A 116 22.67 -15.26 2.36
N LYS A 117 22.32 -15.83 1.19
CA LYS A 117 22.63 -17.22 0.84
C LYS A 117 23.88 -17.27 -0.05
N GLU A 118 24.98 -17.81 0.48
CA GLU A 118 26.32 -17.87 -0.14
C GLU A 118 26.42 -18.48 -1.56
N ASN A 119 25.36 -19.10 -2.11
CA ASN A 119 25.43 -19.87 -3.36
C ASN A 119 24.23 -19.65 -4.31
N LEU A 120 23.61 -18.47 -4.27
CA LEU A 120 22.35 -18.27 -4.98
C LEU A 120 22.54 -17.61 -6.36
N ASN A 121 22.18 -18.35 -7.40
CA ASN A 121 22.11 -17.85 -8.78
C ASN A 121 20.97 -16.82 -8.92
N LEU A 122 21.23 -15.68 -9.59
CA LEU A 122 20.24 -14.66 -10.00
C LEU A 122 18.89 -15.23 -10.48
N ASN A 123 18.89 -16.37 -11.18
CA ASN A 123 17.67 -17.05 -11.63
C ASN A 123 16.78 -17.54 -10.48
N ALA A 124 17.34 -18.03 -9.38
CA ALA A 124 16.56 -18.51 -8.24
C ALA A 124 15.97 -17.35 -7.43
N LEU A 125 16.66 -16.21 -7.34
CA LEU A 125 16.08 -14.96 -6.83
C LEU A 125 14.91 -14.50 -7.72
N LYS A 126 15.11 -14.48 -9.04
CA LYS A 126 14.08 -14.10 -10.01
C LYS A 126 12.83 -14.97 -9.90
N ASN A 127 12.98 -16.29 -9.83
CA ASN A 127 11.85 -17.21 -9.66
C ASN A 127 11.09 -16.97 -8.35
N ALA A 128 11.79 -16.65 -7.25
CA ALA A 128 11.15 -16.38 -5.97
C ALA A 128 10.33 -15.08 -5.98
N LEU A 129 10.86 -14.04 -6.64
CA LEU A 129 10.11 -12.82 -6.91
C LEU A 129 8.85 -13.15 -7.72
N GLU A 130 8.98 -13.91 -8.81
CA GLU A 130 7.84 -14.28 -9.67
C GLU A 130 6.73 -15.05 -8.92
N GLU A 131 7.08 -15.92 -7.97
CA GLU A 131 6.07 -16.66 -7.18
C GLU A 131 5.33 -15.77 -6.16
N GLU A 132 6.02 -14.86 -5.47
CA GLU A 132 5.35 -13.89 -4.58
C GLU A 132 4.48 -12.90 -5.36
N ILE A 133 4.92 -12.53 -6.57
CA ILE A 133 4.13 -11.73 -7.49
C ILE A 133 2.86 -12.45 -7.88
N LYS A 134 2.92 -13.72 -8.27
CA LYS A 134 1.72 -14.51 -8.58
C LYS A 134 0.76 -14.58 -7.40
N LYS A 135 1.24 -14.62 -6.15
CA LYS A 135 0.36 -14.57 -4.97
C LYS A 135 -0.38 -13.23 -4.90
N ILE A 136 0.30 -12.11 -5.14
CA ILE A 136 -0.30 -10.77 -5.18
C ILE A 136 -1.27 -10.66 -6.37
N GLU A 137 -0.90 -11.12 -7.56
CA GLU A 137 -1.76 -11.14 -8.76
C GLU A 137 -3.00 -12.02 -8.58
N ASN A 138 -2.87 -13.18 -7.94
CA ASN A 138 -4.01 -14.05 -7.66
C ASN A 138 -5.01 -13.42 -6.69
N LEU A 139 -4.55 -12.52 -5.81
CA LEU A 139 -5.45 -11.75 -4.96
C LEU A 139 -6.22 -10.73 -5.82
N PHE A 140 -5.57 -10.10 -6.82
CA PHE A 140 -6.17 -9.08 -7.69
C PHE A 140 -5.60 -9.12 -9.14
N PRO A 141 -6.29 -9.78 -10.09
CA PRO A 141 -5.74 -10.10 -11.42
C PRO A 141 -5.41 -8.90 -12.33
N ASP A 142 -6.00 -7.73 -12.07
CA ASP A 142 -5.89 -6.55 -12.94
C ASP A 142 -4.58 -5.75 -12.76
N PHE A 143 -3.65 -6.15 -11.89
CA PHE A 143 -2.43 -5.39 -11.55
C PHE A 143 -1.10 -5.96 -12.06
N SER A 144 -1.11 -6.99 -12.91
CA SER A 144 0.12 -7.64 -13.42
C SER A 144 1.13 -6.66 -14.06
N LYS A 145 0.63 -5.56 -14.63
CA LYS A 145 1.47 -4.54 -15.30
C LYS A 145 2.34 -3.73 -14.32
N ALA A 146 1.84 -3.39 -13.12
CA ALA A 146 2.60 -2.66 -12.11
C ALA A 146 3.72 -3.54 -11.52
N LEU A 147 3.41 -4.82 -11.25
CA LEU A 147 4.37 -5.80 -10.75
C LEU A 147 5.52 -6.05 -11.73
N SER A 148 5.25 -6.12 -13.04
CA SER A 148 6.29 -6.33 -14.05
C SER A 148 7.40 -5.26 -14.05
N ARG A 149 7.09 -4.03 -13.62
CA ARG A 149 8.06 -2.93 -13.54
C ARG A 149 8.96 -3.04 -12.31
N VAL A 150 8.40 -3.42 -11.16
CA VAL A 150 9.13 -3.56 -9.89
C VAL A 150 10.20 -4.67 -9.94
N VAL A 151 10.04 -5.66 -10.83
CA VAL A 151 11.02 -6.74 -11.03
C VAL A 151 12.15 -6.35 -11.98
N ALA A 152 11.91 -5.39 -12.87
CA ALA A 152 12.89 -5.01 -13.89
C ALA A 152 14.05 -4.15 -13.34
N ASP A 153 13.87 -3.55 -12.16
CA ASP A 153 14.83 -2.68 -11.44
C ASP A 153 15.54 -3.42 -10.28
#